data_AF-A0A382C2D0-F1
#
_entry.id   AF-A0A382C2D0-F1
#
_cell.length_a   1.000
_cell.length_b   1.000
_cell.length_c   1.000
_cell.angle_alpha   90.00
_cell.angle_beta   90.00
_cell.angle_gamma   90.00
#
_symmetry.space_group_name_H-M   'P 1'
#
loop_
_entity.id
_entity.type
_entity.pdbx_description
1 polymer ?
#
loop_
_entity_poly.entity_id
_entity_poly.type
_entity_poly.pdbx_seq_one_letter_code
_entity_poly.pdbx_strand_id
1 'polypeptide(L)'
;MSDSQENIKSEYEKSGVSSRGAEDALSGLLKHVLPTRKFSKGYPLAADIGYFANVIDIGGGQGIAFGTDGVGTKIIIAELMDRYDTIGIDCVAMNVNDLICVGAKPVS
;
A
#
# COMPACT_ATOMS: atom_id res chain seq x y z
N MET A 1 -24.00 22.44 -37.75
CA MET A 1 -23.19 21.26 -38.13
C MET A 1 -22.27 20.98 -36.96
N SER A 2 -22.65 20.00 -36.15
CA SER A 2 -21.97 19.61 -34.93
C SER A 2 -20.93 18.55 -35.26
N ASP A 3 -19.66 18.94 -35.32
CA ASP A 3 -18.56 17.99 -35.46
C ASP A 3 -18.28 17.34 -34.10
N SER A 4 -18.60 16.05 -34.05
CA SER A 4 -18.26 15.11 -32.98
C SER A 4 -16.73 14.98 -32.87
N GLN A 5 -16.15 15.52 -31.80
CA GLN A 5 -14.77 15.24 -31.44
C GLN A 5 -14.66 13.80 -30.93
N GLU A 6 -14.14 12.90 -31.76
CA GLU A 6 -13.71 11.57 -31.33
C GLU A 6 -12.60 11.69 -30.27
N ASN A 7 -12.86 11.10 -29.11
CA ASN A 7 -11.92 11.02 -28.00
C ASN A 7 -10.79 10.04 -28.36
N ILE A 8 -9.70 10.55 -28.96
CA ILE A 8 -8.53 9.75 -29.33
C ILE A 8 -7.81 9.30 -28.04
N LYS A 9 -7.98 8.03 -27.68
CA LYS A 9 -7.21 7.36 -26.61
C LYS A 9 -5.70 7.53 -26.87
N SER A 10 -4.97 8.00 -25.86
CA SER A 10 -3.51 8.12 -25.89
C SER A 10 -2.85 6.77 -26.16
N GLU A 11 -1.69 6.73 -26.84
CA GLU A 11 -0.90 5.48 -26.97
C GLU A 11 -0.59 4.85 -25.60
N TYR A 12 -0.46 5.68 -24.57
CA TYR A 12 -0.27 5.23 -23.19
C TYR A 12 -1.50 4.54 -22.59
N GLU A 13 -2.72 4.92 -23.02
CA GLU A 13 -3.94 4.24 -22.61
C GLU A 13 -4.16 2.93 -23.37
N LYS A 14 -3.61 2.82 -24.59
CA LYS A 14 -3.65 1.60 -25.40
C LYS A 14 -2.76 0.49 -24.85
N SER A 15 -1.71 0.83 -24.09
CA SER A 15 -0.92 -0.16 -23.34
C SER A 15 -1.61 -0.66 -22.06
N GLY A 16 -2.84 -0.19 -21.79
CA GLY A 16 -3.65 -0.60 -20.64
C GLY A 16 -3.48 0.28 -19.40
N VAL A 17 -2.72 1.39 -19.49
CA VAL A 17 -2.49 2.29 -18.36
C VAL A 17 -3.54 3.40 -18.34
N SER A 18 -4.29 3.53 -17.24
CA SER A 18 -5.24 4.64 -17.05
C SER A 18 -4.72 5.63 -16.02
N SER A 19 -4.32 6.82 -16.46
CA SER A 19 -3.88 7.90 -15.55
C SER A 19 -5.02 8.33 -14.63
N ARG A 20 -6.23 8.50 -15.17
CA ARG A 20 -7.41 8.87 -14.39
C ARG A 20 -7.82 7.76 -13.41
N GLY A 21 -7.81 6.52 -13.86
CA GLY A 21 -8.09 5.36 -12.99
C GLY A 21 -7.06 5.23 -11.87
N ALA A 22 -5.80 5.58 -12.11
CA ALA A 22 -4.77 5.61 -11.08
C ALA A 22 -5.01 6.70 -10.03
N GLU A 23 -5.43 7.90 -10.44
CA GLU A 23 -5.80 8.98 -9.51
C GLU A 23 -7.00 8.63 -8.64
N ASP A 24 -8.03 8.03 -9.25
CA ASP A 24 -9.25 7.59 -8.54
C ASP A 24 -8.92 6.48 -7.53
N ALA A 25 -8.13 5.48 -7.95
CA ALA A 25 -7.67 4.40 -7.09
C ALA A 25 -6.79 4.90 -5.94
N LEU A 26 -5.84 5.81 -6.22
CA LEU A 26 -4.99 6.43 -5.21
C LEU A 26 -5.83 7.21 -4.21
N SER A 27 -6.78 8.01 -4.68
CA SER A 27 -7.68 8.78 -3.81
C SER A 27 -8.53 7.87 -2.93
N GLY A 28 -8.99 6.72 -3.45
CA GLY A 28 -9.66 5.68 -2.68
C GLY A 28 -8.75 5.07 -1.62
N LEU A 29 -7.52 4.70 -1.99
CA LEU A 29 -6.53 4.12 -1.09
C LEU A 29 -6.17 5.07 0.07
N LEU A 30 -5.95 6.35 -0.23
CA LEU A 30 -5.56 7.36 0.76
C LEU A 30 -6.61 7.51 1.88
N LYS A 31 -7.90 7.32 1.58
CA LYS A 31 -8.97 7.32 2.60
C LYS A 31 -8.78 6.24 3.66
N HIS A 32 -8.17 5.10 3.29
CA HIS A 32 -7.90 3.99 4.20
C HIS A 32 -6.50 4.08 4.83
N VAL A 33 -5.51 4.58 4.09
CA VAL A 33 -4.12 4.69 4.56
C VAL A 33 -3.91 5.85 5.51
N LEU A 34 -4.40 7.06 5.21
CA LEU A 34 -4.13 8.24 6.04
C LEU A 34 -4.55 8.08 7.52
N PRO A 35 -5.71 7.46 7.85
CA PRO A 35 -6.09 7.21 9.23
C PRO A 35 -5.14 6.29 10.02
N THR A 36 -4.34 5.44 9.37
CA THR A 36 -3.42 4.52 10.05
C THR A 36 -2.21 5.24 10.64
N ARG A 37 -1.88 6.45 10.16
CA ARG A 37 -0.78 7.29 10.70
C ARG A 37 -0.87 7.52 12.21
N LYS A 38 -2.07 7.44 12.79
CA LYS A 38 -2.28 7.56 14.24
C LYS A 38 -1.53 6.50 15.05
N PHE A 39 -1.17 5.36 14.45
CA PHE A 39 -0.45 4.27 15.09
C PHE A 39 1.08 4.53 15.18
N SER A 40 1.60 5.48 14.40
CA SER A 40 3.04 5.81 14.32
C SER A 40 3.45 7.03 15.16
N LYS A 41 2.62 7.49 16.11
CA LYS A 41 2.86 8.73 16.90
C LYS A 41 4.21 8.80 17.63
N GLY A 42 4.80 7.66 17.98
CA GLY A 42 6.11 7.61 18.66
C GLY A 42 7.31 7.65 17.71
N TYR A 43 7.09 7.43 16.41
CA TYR A 43 8.10 7.37 15.36
C TYR A 43 7.50 7.97 14.08
N PRO A 44 7.32 9.31 14.02
CA PRO A 44 6.73 9.96 12.85
C PRO A 44 7.56 9.65 11.60
N LEU A 45 6.87 9.40 10.48
CA LEU A 45 7.51 9.18 9.20
C LEU A 45 8.42 10.37 8.86
N ALA A 46 9.68 10.11 8.50
CA ALA A 46 10.60 11.18 8.14
C ALA A 46 10.31 11.81 6.76
N ALA A 47 9.43 11.20 5.96
CA ALA A 47 8.95 11.71 4.67
C ALA A 47 7.44 11.44 4.50
N ASP A 48 6.74 12.29 3.71
CA ASP A 48 5.31 12.18 3.43
C ASP A 48 4.99 11.10 2.36
N ILE A 49 3.71 10.80 2.10
CA ILE A 49 3.29 9.83 1.07
C ILE A 49 3.69 10.35 -0.32
N GLY A 50 4.32 9.50 -1.12
CA GLY A 50 4.81 9.85 -2.47
C GLY A 50 6.16 9.25 -2.84
N TYR A 51 6.83 8.59 -1.89
CA TYR A 51 8.12 7.92 -2.08
C TYR A 51 7.98 6.40 -1.90
N PHE A 52 8.82 5.63 -2.60
CA PHE A 52 8.82 4.16 -2.54
C PHE A 52 9.54 3.57 -1.32
N ALA A 53 10.01 4.42 -0.38
CA ALA A 53 10.79 4.01 0.77
C ALA A 53 10.37 4.75 2.04
N ASN A 54 10.47 4.06 3.19
CA ASN A 54 10.27 4.63 4.52
C ASN A 54 11.64 4.91 5.19
N VAL A 55 11.75 6.02 5.91
CA VAL A 55 12.98 6.44 6.61
C VAL A 55 12.68 6.53 8.11
N ILE A 56 13.47 5.80 8.92
CA ILE A 56 13.31 5.69 10.39
C ILE A 56 14.68 5.97 11.03
N ASP A 57 14.72 6.91 11.98
CA ASP A 57 15.91 7.23 12.80
C ASP A 57 15.96 6.35 14.06
N ILE A 58 17.14 5.82 14.40
CA ILE A 58 17.34 4.78 15.43
C ILE A 58 18.47 5.06 16.42
N GLY A 59 18.86 6.33 16.62
CA GLY A 59 19.86 6.68 17.62
C GLY A 59 19.62 6.08 19.02
N GLY A 60 20.68 5.92 19.83
CA GLY A 60 20.55 5.63 21.26
C GLY A 60 20.43 4.16 21.68
N GLY A 61 20.92 3.20 20.90
CA GLY A 61 20.95 1.78 21.28
C GLY A 61 19.68 0.98 20.90
N GLN A 62 18.91 1.50 19.95
CA GLN A 62 17.72 0.83 19.40
C GLN A 62 18.08 0.01 18.15
N GLY A 63 17.46 -1.16 17.99
CA GLY A 63 17.62 -2.03 16.81
C GLY A 63 16.40 -1.95 15.88
N ILE A 64 16.61 -2.11 14.57
CA ILE A 64 15.55 -2.24 13.57
C ILE A 64 15.35 -3.71 13.24
N ALA A 65 14.09 -4.16 13.28
CA ALA A 65 13.67 -5.39 12.65
C ALA A 65 12.85 -5.03 11.40
N PHE A 66 13.23 -5.59 10.25
CA PHE A 66 12.48 -5.46 9.00
C PHE A 66 12.24 -6.86 8.42
N GLY A 67 11.07 -7.05 7.82
CA GLY A 67 10.65 -8.29 7.19
C GLY A 67 9.77 -7.95 5.99
N THR A 68 9.76 -8.84 5.01
CA THR A 68 8.87 -8.74 3.85
C THR A 68 8.34 -10.12 3.54
N ASP A 69 7.02 -10.25 3.56
CA ASP A 69 6.30 -11.46 3.20
C ASP A 69 5.02 -11.10 2.44
N GLY A 70 4.56 -12.03 1.62
CA GLY A 70 3.32 -11.94 0.87
C GLY A 70 2.23 -12.82 1.47
N VAL A 71 1.06 -12.77 0.84
CA VAL A 71 -0.09 -13.61 1.23
C VAL A 71 0.03 -15.05 0.70
N GLY A 72 0.85 -15.25 -0.33
CA GLY A 72 1.03 -16.55 -0.99
C GLY A 72 -0.19 -16.99 -1.81
N THR A 73 -0.35 -18.31 -1.94
CA THR A 73 -1.38 -18.93 -2.80
C THR A 73 -2.82 -18.65 -2.36
N LYS A 74 -3.04 -18.08 -1.18
CA LYS A 74 -4.36 -17.63 -0.72
C LYS A 74 -4.97 -16.55 -1.63
N ILE A 75 -4.15 -15.82 -2.40
CA ILE A 75 -4.63 -14.88 -3.43
C ILE A 75 -5.51 -15.59 -4.47
N ILE A 76 -5.19 -16.83 -4.85
CA ILE A 76 -5.97 -17.61 -5.82
C ILE A 76 -7.39 -17.85 -5.27
N ILE A 77 -7.52 -18.11 -3.97
CA ILE A 77 -8.83 -18.30 -3.33
C ILE A 77 -9.62 -16.99 -3.31
N ALA A 78 -8.97 -15.87 -3.00
CA ALA A 78 -9.62 -14.54 -3.04
C ALA A 78 -10.16 -14.22 -4.44
N GLU A 79 -9.40 -14.55 -5.49
CA GLU A 79 -9.82 -14.39 -6.88
C GLU A 79 -11.00 -15.31 -7.25
N LEU A 80 -10.92 -16.60 -6.92
CA LEU A 80 -12.01 -17.55 -7.16
C LEU A 80 -13.31 -17.18 -6.45
N MET A 81 -13.21 -16.46 -5.31
CA MET A 81 -14.35 -15.99 -4.53
C MET A 81 -14.81 -14.58 -4.90
N ASP A 82 -14.09 -13.87 -5.78
CA ASP A 82 -14.26 -12.45 -6.08
C ASP A 82 -14.34 -11.57 -4.81
N ARG A 83 -13.47 -11.84 -3.82
CA ARG A 83 -13.47 -11.20 -2.50
C ARG A 83 -12.06 -10.82 -2.04
N TYR A 84 -11.80 -9.52 -2.01
CA TYR A 84 -10.48 -8.95 -1.72
C TYR A 84 -10.45 -8.09 -0.43
N ASP A 85 -11.58 -7.97 0.26
CA ASP A 85 -11.77 -7.10 1.42
C ASP A 85 -10.91 -7.50 2.63
N THR A 86 -10.51 -8.76 2.74
CA THR A 86 -9.71 -9.27 3.86
C THR A 86 -8.26 -9.59 3.51
N ILE A 87 -7.91 -9.72 2.23
CA ILE A 87 -6.60 -10.25 1.82
C ILE A 87 -5.44 -9.31 2.22
N GLY A 88 -5.71 -8.00 2.29
CA GLY A 88 -4.74 -7.02 2.79
C GLY A 88 -4.42 -7.20 4.28
N ILE A 89 -5.38 -7.69 5.09
CA ILE A 89 -5.17 -7.98 6.51
C ILE A 89 -4.20 -9.16 6.67
N ASP A 90 -4.36 -10.20 5.85
CA ASP A 90 -3.47 -11.35 5.83
C ASP A 90 -2.03 -10.93 5.51
N CYS A 91 -1.86 -10.04 4.52
CA CYS A 91 -0.55 -9.52 4.12
C CYS A 91 0.16 -8.80 5.28
N VAL A 92 -0.56 -7.92 5.98
CA VAL A 92 -0.01 -7.21 7.15
C VAL A 92 0.31 -8.18 8.29
N ALA A 93 -0.57 -9.16 8.55
CA ALA A 93 -0.43 -10.11 9.64
C ALA A 93 0.83 -10.99 9.49
N MET A 94 1.14 -11.47 8.28
CA MET A 94 2.35 -12.25 8.02
C MET A 94 3.61 -11.49 8.44
N ASN A 95 3.71 -10.22 8.03
CA ASN A 95 4.86 -9.37 8.36
C ASN A 95 4.91 -9.00 9.85
N VAL A 96 3.79 -8.54 10.42
CA VAL A 96 3.74 -8.04 11.80
C VAL A 96 3.98 -9.14 12.83
N ASN A 97 3.44 -10.35 12.60
CA ASN A 97 3.60 -11.46 13.54
C ASN A 97 5.08 -11.86 13.72
N ASP A 98 5.84 -11.88 12.63
CA ASP A 98 7.27 -12.21 12.67
C ASP A 98 8.09 -11.17 13.44
N LEU A 99 7.76 -9.88 13.27
CA LEU A 99 8.42 -8.80 14.01
C LEU A 99 8.12 -8.86 15.51
N ILE A 100 6.89 -9.21 15.89
CA ILE A 100 6.51 -9.32 17.31
C ILE A 100 7.27 -10.48 18.00
N CYS A 101 7.54 -11.57 17.29
CA CYS A 101 8.29 -12.71 17.84
C CYS A 101 9.70 -12.36 18.30
N VAL A 102 10.33 -11.33 17.73
CA VAL A 102 11.65 -10.82 18.15
C VAL A 102 11.56 -9.66 19.15
N GLY A 103 10.37 -9.36 19.66
CA GLY A 103 10.12 -8.27 20.60
C GLY A 103 10.09 -6.88 19.95
N ALA A 104 10.00 -6.81 18.61
CA ALA A 104 9.90 -5.53 17.92
C ALA A 104 8.48 -4.96 18.03
N LYS A 105 8.40 -3.62 18.11
CA LYS A 105 7.15 -2.88 17.99
C LYS A 105 6.97 -2.45 16.53
N PRO A 106 5.89 -2.87 15.84
CA PRO A 106 5.58 -2.35 14.50
C PRO A 106 5.34 -0.84 14.54
N VAL A 107 5.94 -0.12 13.58
CA VAL A 107 5.90 1.36 13.53
C VAL A 107 5.39 1.91 12.20
N SER A 108 5.47 1.14 11.11
CA SER A 108 5.06 1.51 9.77
C SER A 108 4.49 0.30 9.03
#